data_AF-A0AAV4CFM4-F1
#
_entry.id   AF-A0AAV4CFM4-F1
#
_cell.length_a   1.000
_cell.length_b   1.000
_cell.length_c   1.000
_cell.angle_alpha   90.00
_cell.angle_beta   90.00
_cell.angle_gamma   90.00
#
_symmetry.space_group_name_H-M   'P 1'
#
loop_
_entity.id
_entity.type
_entity.pdbx_description
1 polymer ?
#
loop_
_entity_poly.entity_id
_entity_poly.type
_entity_poly.pdbx_seq_one_letter_code
_entity_poly.pdbx_strand_id
1 'polypeptide(L)'
;MSELDLYAKYLDLGVRLGRSGEDLATWVEDKVRQDMERSDRQVERERKREEMELQKQREEMELQKQREEMELQQHREEMALQREEREMQKEESQRQLELRRMELEAEIKKLELGSRNNADGAGPKQNYVYDPEA
;
A
#
# COMPACT_ATOMS: atom_id res chain seq x y z
N MET A 1 -32.61 13.28 36.71
CA MET A 1 -33.73 13.76 37.55
C MET A 1 -34.80 12.71 37.49
N SER A 2 -35.29 12.27 38.64
CA SER A 2 -36.41 11.34 38.69
C SER A 2 -37.73 12.06 38.41
N GLU A 3 -38.76 11.32 38.01
CA GLU A 3 -40.11 11.84 37.84
C GLU A 3 -40.61 12.51 39.13
N LEU A 4 -40.32 11.92 40.29
CA LEU A 4 -40.64 12.46 41.62
C LEU A 4 -39.98 13.83 41.87
N ASP A 5 -38.74 14.02 41.42
CA ASP A 5 -38.06 15.33 41.55
C ASP A 5 -38.75 16.40 40.70
N LEU A 6 -39.21 16.03 39.50
CA LEU A 6 -39.97 16.94 38.63
C LEU A 6 -41.34 17.26 39.23
N TYR A 7 -42.05 16.26 39.78
CA TYR A 7 -43.31 16.49 40.50
C TYR A 7 -43.13 17.45 41.67
N ALA A 8 -42.11 17.23 42.52
CA ALA A 8 -41.84 18.11 43.66
C ALA A 8 -41.52 19.54 43.22
N LYS A 9 -40.69 19.70 42.19
CA LYS A 9 -40.33 20.99 41.60
C LYS A 9 -41.56 21.72 41.05
N TYR A 10 -42.41 21.02 40.28
CA TYR A 10 -43.58 21.63 39.68
C TYR A 10 -44.71 21.86 40.69
N LEU A 11 -44.87 21.03 41.72
CA LEU A 11 -45.80 21.30 42.81
C LEU A 11 -45.48 22.63 43.52
N ASP A 12 -44.23 22.85 43.93
CA ASP A 12 -43.79 24.11 44.54
C ASP A 12 -43.99 25.30 43.58
N LEU A 13 -43.62 25.14 42.30
CA LEU A 13 -43.79 26.19 41.29
C LEU A 13 -45.26 26.55 41.06
N GLY A 14 -46.14 25.56 40.97
CA GLY A 14 -47.56 25.75 40.72
C GLY A 14 -48.26 26.44 41.88
N VAL A 15 -47.90 26.10 43.13
CA VAL A 15 -48.40 26.79 44.33
C VAL A 15 -47.96 28.25 44.35
N ARG A 16 -46.70 28.55 44.01
CA ARG A 16 -46.19 29.94 43.90
C ARG A 16 -46.88 30.74 42.81
N LEU A 17 -47.35 30.07 41.75
CA LEU A 17 -48.13 30.67 40.67
C LEU A 17 -49.63 30.81 41.03
N GLY A 18 -50.03 30.48 42.25
CA GLY A 18 -51.42 30.60 42.73
C GLY A 18 -52.36 29.54 42.19
N ARG A 19 -51.85 28.43 41.62
CA ARG A 19 -52.68 27.28 41.23
C ARG A 19 -53.02 26.45 42.46
N SER A 20 -54.23 25.89 42.48
CA SER A 20 -54.71 25.05 43.58
C SER A 20 -55.65 23.95 43.09
N GLY A 21 -55.79 22.88 43.86
CA GLY A 21 -56.74 21.80 43.57
C GLY A 21 -56.43 21.08 42.25
N GLU A 22 -57.48 20.81 41.47
CA GLU A 22 -57.40 20.04 40.24
C GLU A 22 -56.61 20.77 39.12
N ASP A 23 -56.68 22.11 39.09
CA ASP A 23 -55.90 22.95 38.17
C ASP A 23 -54.39 22.92 38.43
N LEU A 24 -53.99 22.65 39.68
CA LEU A 24 -52.59 22.44 40.06
C LEU A 24 -52.15 21.04 39.64
N ALA A 25 -52.94 20.01 39.95
CA ALA A 25 -52.61 18.62 39.64
C ALA A 25 -52.42 18.41 38.13
N THR A 26 -53.40 18.80 37.32
CA THR A 26 -53.36 18.67 35.86
C THR A 26 -52.19 19.43 35.23
N TRP A 27 -51.85 20.61 35.77
CA TRP A 27 -50.73 21.40 35.27
C TRP A 27 -49.38 20.79 35.63
N VAL A 28 -49.23 20.27 36.84
CA VAL A 28 -48.01 19.55 37.27
C VAL A 28 -47.80 18.33 36.39
N GLU A 29 -48.84 17.51 36.18
CA GLU A 29 -48.79 16.34 35.31
C GLU A 29 -48.37 16.70 33.88
N ASP A 30 -48.94 17.77 33.31
CA ASP A 30 -48.59 18.21 31.96
C ASP A 30 -47.15 18.71 31.86
N LYS A 31 -46.63 19.37 32.91
CA LYS A 31 -45.24 19.83 32.95
C LYS A 31 -44.23 18.72 33.15
N VAL A 32 -44.52 17.77 34.04
CA VAL A 32 -43.67 16.59 34.23
C VAL A 32 -43.62 15.78 32.93
N ARG A 33 -44.76 15.54 32.28
CA ARG A 33 -44.84 14.87 30.98
C ARG A 33 -44.03 15.59 29.89
N GLN A 34 -44.20 16.90 29.75
CA GLN A 34 -43.43 17.69 28.76
C GLN A 34 -41.92 17.59 28.97
N ASP A 35 -41.45 17.67 30.22
CA ASP A 35 -40.01 17.60 30.51
C ASP A 35 -39.44 16.19 30.32
N MET A 36 -40.20 15.15 30.70
CA MET A 36 -39.83 13.76 30.41
C MET A 36 -39.74 13.52 28.90
N GLU A 37 -40.73 13.94 28.12
CA GLU A 37 -40.70 13.82 26.65
C GLU A 37 -39.55 14.62 26.01
N ARG A 38 -39.15 15.75 26.61
CA ARG A 38 -37.99 16.52 26.14
C ARG A 38 -36.69 15.79 26.45
N SER A 39 -36.58 15.20 27.63
CA SER A 39 -35.45 14.38 28.04
C SER A 39 -35.29 13.17 27.11
N ASP A 40 -36.37 12.44 26.84
CA ASP A 40 -36.35 11.27 25.94
C ASP A 40 -35.94 11.67 24.52
N ARG A 41 -36.50 12.76 24.00
CA ARG A 41 -36.10 13.30 22.68
C ARG A 41 -34.64 13.73 22.64
N GLN A 42 -34.09 14.25 23.74
CA GLN A 42 -32.69 14.60 23.82
C GLN A 42 -31.81 13.35 23.78
N VAL A 43 -32.13 12.34 24.60
CA VAL A 43 -31.42 11.05 24.61
C VAL A 43 -31.46 10.39 23.23
N GLU A 44 -32.61 10.41 22.55
CA GLU A 44 -32.73 9.86 21.20
C GLU A 44 -31.85 10.62 20.19
N ARG A 45 -31.76 11.95 20.29
CA ARG A 45 -30.86 12.74 19.43
C ARG A 45 -29.40 12.45 19.71
N GLU A 46 -29.01 12.30 20.98
CA GLU A 46 -27.65 11.96 21.37
C GLU A 46 -27.27 10.59 20.82
N ARG A 47 -28.13 9.58 20.99
CA ARG A 47 -27.94 8.25 20.38
C ARG A 47 -27.77 8.31 18.87
N LYS A 48 -28.61 9.07 18.16
CA LYS A 48 -28.48 9.24 16.70
C LYS A 48 -27.17 9.91 16.29
N ARG A 49 -26.67 10.86 17.10
CA ARG A 49 -25.36 11.49 16.85
C ARG A 49 -24.22 10.50 17.04
N GLU A 50 -24.24 9.74 18.12
CA GLU A 50 -23.26 8.68 18.38
C GLU A 50 -23.26 7.63 17.28
N GLU A 51 -24.45 7.21 16.82
CA GLU A 51 -24.58 6.25 15.71
C GLU A 51 -23.97 6.79 14.41
N MET A 52 -24.24 8.05 14.05
CA MET A 52 -23.62 8.69 12.88
C MET A 52 -22.11 8.81 13.02
N GLU A 53 -21.60 9.10 14.22
CA GLU A 53 -20.15 9.21 14.46
C GLU A 53 -19.46 7.85 14.33
N LEU A 54 -20.06 6.80 14.90
CA LEU A 54 -19.58 5.42 14.74
C LEU A 54 -19.62 4.98 13.28
N GLN A 55 -20.64 5.35 12.52
CA GLN A 55 -20.71 5.06 11.10
C GLN A 55 -19.56 5.73 10.33
N LYS A 56 -19.32 7.03 10.59
CA LYS A 56 -18.19 7.75 9.97
C LYS A 56 -16.84 7.11 10.29
N GLN A 57 -16.62 6.71 11.53
CA GLN A 57 -15.37 6.04 11.94
C GLN A 57 -15.18 4.70 11.21
N ARG A 58 -16.27 3.93 11.00
CA ARG A 58 -16.21 2.68 10.23
C ARG A 58 -15.85 2.93 8.77
N GLU A 59 -16.51 3.90 8.14
CA GLU A 59 -16.23 4.30 6.75
C GLU A 59 -14.78 4.78 6.58
N GLU A 60 -14.27 5.56 7.53
CA GLU A 60 -12.89 6.05 7.51
C GLU A 60 -11.87 4.90 7.62
N MET A 61 -12.09 3.94 8.53
CA MET A 61 -11.22 2.76 8.63
C MET A 61 -11.24 1.91 7.37
N GLU A 62 -12.41 1.75 6.73
CA GLU A 62 -12.52 1.00 5.48
C GLU A 62 -11.76 1.69 4.34
N LEU A 63 -11.89 3.00 4.21
CA LEU A 63 -11.15 3.79 3.23
C LEU A 63 -9.64 3.74 3.47
N GLN A 64 -9.19 3.78 4.73
CA GLN A 64 -7.78 3.64 5.06
C GLN A 64 -7.26 2.27 4.63
N LYS A 65 -7.98 1.20 4.94
CA LYS A 65 -7.61 -0.16 4.54
C LYS A 65 -7.50 -0.30 3.01
N GLN A 66 -8.42 0.29 2.26
CA GLN A 66 -8.38 0.29 0.80
C GLN A 66 -7.15 1.03 0.24
N ARG A 67 -6.77 2.16 0.86
CA ARG A 67 -5.55 2.90 0.47
C ARG A 67 -4.30 2.08 0.72
N GLU A 68 -4.18 1.48 1.90
CA GLU A 68 -3.04 0.63 2.25
C GLU A 68 -2.92 -0.58 1.31
N GLU A 69 -4.05 -1.19 0.93
CA GLU A 69 -4.07 -2.30 -0.03
C GLU A 69 -3.59 -1.87 -1.43
N MET A 70 -4.02 -0.70 -1.90
CA MET A 70 -3.58 -0.15 -3.18
C MET A 70 -2.08 0.16 -3.19
N GLU A 71 -1.56 0.78 -2.12
CA GLU A 71 -0.13 1.06 -1.98
C GLU A 71 0.70 -0.23 -1.95
N LEU A 72 0.23 -1.25 -1.23
CA LEU A 72 0.89 -2.55 -1.19
C LEU A 72 0.91 -3.22 -2.57
N GLN A 73 -0.20 -3.12 -3.32
CA GLN A 73 -0.26 -3.64 -4.68
C GLN A 73 0.74 -2.93 -5.60
N GLN A 74 0.77 -1.60 -5.59
CA GLN A 74 1.73 -0.81 -6.37
C GLN A 74 3.18 -1.20 -6.05
N HIS A 75 3.50 -1.37 -4.76
CA HIS A 75 4.83 -1.77 -4.35
C HIS A 75 5.21 -3.19 -4.83
N ARG A 76 4.25 -4.13 -4.83
CA ARG A 76 4.46 -5.47 -5.37
C ARG A 76 4.72 -5.44 -6.88
N GLU A 77 3.98 -4.63 -7.62
CA GLU A 77 4.16 -4.45 -9.06
C GLU A 77 5.53 -3.83 -9.37
N GLU A 78 5.93 -2.79 -8.62
CA GLU A 78 7.26 -2.16 -8.75
C GLU A 78 8.39 -3.17 -8.51
N MET A 79 8.29 -3.98 -7.45
CA MET A 79 9.27 -5.02 -7.15
C MET A 79 9.33 -6.11 -8.22
N ALA A 80 8.19 -6.45 -8.84
CA ALA A 80 8.14 -7.41 -9.94
C ALA A 80 8.85 -6.85 -11.18
N LEU A 81 8.58 -5.60 -11.55
CA LEU A 81 9.24 -4.92 -12.68
C LEU A 81 10.75 -4.81 -12.46
N GLN A 82 11.17 -4.44 -11.24
CA GLN A 82 12.59 -4.34 -10.92
C GLN A 82 13.29 -5.71 -10.98
N ARG A 83 12.59 -6.79 -10.66
CA ARG A 83 13.12 -8.15 -10.82
C ARG A 83 13.27 -8.52 -12.29
N GLU A 84 12.26 -8.24 -13.10
CA GLU A 84 12.29 -8.50 -14.54
C GLU A 84 13.41 -7.72 -15.23
N GLU A 85 13.60 -6.44 -14.88
CA GLU A 85 14.70 -5.63 -15.40
C GLU A 85 16.07 -6.24 -15.08
N ARG A 86 16.27 -6.70 -13.83
CA ARG A 86 17.51 -7.39 -13.43
C ARG A 86 17.71 -8.71 -14.17
N GLU A 87 16.64 -9.44 -14.46
CA GLU A 87 16.72 -10.69 -15.24
C GLU A 87 17.10 -10.39 -16.70
N MET A 88 16.48 -9.39 -17.33
CA MET A 88 16.85 -8.94 -18.68
C MET A 88 18.31 -8.46 -18.76
N GLN A 89 18.78 -7.68 -17.79
CA GLN A 89 20.17 -7.22 -17.74
C GLN A 89 21.16 -8.40 -17.64
N LYS A 90 20.81 -9.44 -16.88
CA LYS A 90 21.62 -10.66 -16.79
C LYS A 90 21.66 -11.41 -18.12
N GLU A 91 20.51 -11.58 -18.78
CA GLU A 91 20.44 -12.22 -20.08
C GLU A 91 21.24 -11.45 -21.13
N GLU A 92 21.15 -10.12 -21.15
CA GLU A 92 21.91 -9.28 -22.06
C GLU A 92 23.42 -9.43 -21.82
N SER A 93 23.85 -9.40 -20.56
CA SER A 93 25.25 -9.62 -20.17
C SER A 93 25.75 -11.00 -20.63
N GLN A 94 24.93 -12.05 -20.48
CA GLN A 94 25.26 -13.39 -20.95
C GLN A 94 25.38 -13.45 -22.47
N ARG A 95 24.45 -12.84 -23.21
CA ARG A 95 24.51 -12.77 -24.68
C ARG A 95 25.77 -12.03 -25.16
N GLN A 96 26.15 -10.95 -24.49
CA GLN A 96 27.39 -10.23 -24.81
C GLN A 96 28.64 -11.11 -24.60
N LEU A 97 28.69 -11.86 -23.50
CA LEU A 97 29.79 -12.79 -23.24
C LEU A 97 29.85 -13.91 -24.29
N GLU A 98 28.70 -14.45 -24.68
CA GLU A 98 28.61 -15.49 -25.71
C GLU A 98 29.06 -14.98 -27.08
N LEU A 99 28.62 -13.79 -27.48
CA LEU A 99 29.09 -13.11 -28.70
C LEU A 99 30.61 -12.93 -28.66
N ARG A 100 31.15 -12.41 -27.55
CA ARG A 100 32.59 -12.21 -27.39
C ARG A 100 33.38 -13.51 -27.48
N ARG A 101 32.84 -14.59 -26.91
CA ARG A 101 33.43 -15.92 -27.00
C ARG A 101 33.48 -16.40 -28.46
N MET A 102 32.38 -16.25 -29.21
CA MET A 102 32.34 -16.64 -30.63
C MET A 102 33.30 -15.82 -31.49
N GLU A 103 33.44 -14.51 -31.23
CA GLU A 103 34.42 -13.65 -31.91
C GLU A 103 35.85 -14.17 -31.70
N LEU A 104 36.22 -14.46 -30.45
CA LEU A 104 37.55 -14.98 -30.10
C LEU A 104 37.80 -16.34 -30.74
N GLU A 105 36.82 -17.25 -30.72
CA GLU A 105 36.94 -18.56 -31.39
C GLU A 105 37.14 -18.42 -32.90
N ALA A 106 36.44 -17.49 -33.55
CA ALA A 106 36.63 -17.21 -34.97
C ALA A 106 38.02 -16.62 -35.28
N GLU A 107 38.54 -15.76 -34.41
CA GLU A 107 39.88 -15.17 -34.54
C GLU A 107 40.98 -16.23 -34.39
N ILE A 108 40.88 -17.09 -33.37
CA ILE A 108 41.79 -18.23 -33.17
C ILE A 108 41.82 -19.12 -34.41
N LYS A 109 40.64 -19.48 -34.94
CA LYS A 109 40.54 -20.32 -36.14
C LYS A 109 41.21 -19.69 -37.37
N LYS A 110 41.11 -18.37 -37.54
CA LYS A 110 41.82 -17.65 -38.61
C LYS A 110 43.34 -17.72 -38.45
N LEU A 111 43.84 -17.56 -37.23
CA LEU A 111 45.28 -17.67 -36.93
C LEU A 111 45.80 -19.09 -37.16
N GLU A 112 45.06 -20.12 -36.78
CA GLU A 112 45.42 -21.52 -37.03
C GLU A 112 45.52 -21.84 -38.53
N LEU A 113 44.57 -21.35 -39.33
CA LEU A 113 44.59 -21.52 -40.79
C LEU A 113 45.75 -20.74 -41.45
N GLY A 114 46.06 -19.54 -40.95
CA GLY A 114 47.21 -18.75 -41.43
C GLY A 114 48.56 -19.42 -41.14
N SER A 115 48.70 -20.07 -39.97
CA SER A 115 49.94 -20.78 -39.61
C SER A 115 50.16 -22.06 -40.43
N ARG A 116 49.11 -22.81 -40.78
CA ARG A 116 49.25 -24.00 -41.65
C ARG A 116 49.76 -23.63 -43.04
N ASN A 117 49.25 -22.56 -43.63
CA ASN A 117 49.68 -22.10 -44.97
C ASN A 117 51.15 -21.62 -45.00
N ASN A 118 51.69 -21.18 -43.87
CA ASN A 118 53.10 -20.77 -43.76
C ASN A 118 54.05 -21.95 -43.48
N ALA A 119 53.57 -23.07 -42.94
CA ALA A 119 54.38 -24.24 -42.67
C ALA A 119 54.65 -25.08 -43.93
N ASP A 120 53.71 -25.12 -44.87
CA ASP A 120 53.83 -25.90 -46.11
C ASP A 120 54.70 -25.22 -47.20
N GLY A 121 55.13 -23.97 -46.99
CA GLY A 121 55.98 -23.21 -47.91
C GLY A 121 57.49 -23.25 -47.62
N ALA A 122 57.92 -23.87 -46.51
CA ALA A 122 59.32 -23.96 -46.14
C ALA A 122 59.98 -25.22 -46.75
N GLY A 123 60.36 -25.14 -48.04
CA GLY A 123 61.22 -26.13 -48.69
C GLY A 123 62.56 -26.32 -47.95
N PRO A 124 63.23 -27.47 -48.09
CA PRO A 124 64.40 -27.82 -47.29
C PRO A 124 65.54 -26.83 -47.51
N LYS A 125 65.99 -26.19 -46.42
CA LYS A 125 67.18 -25.32 -46.41
C LYS A 125 68.39 -26.18 -46.79
N GLN A 126 69.02 -25.87 -47.91
CA GLN A 126 70.30 -26.46 -48.30
C GLN A 126 71.37 -26.07 -47.27
N ASN A 127 71.95 -27.08 -46.61
CA ASN A 127 73.15 -26.93 -45.79
C ASN A 127 74.33 -26.61 -46.73
N TYR A 128 74.82 -25.37 -46.69
CA TYR A 128 76.13 -25.06 -47.24
C TYR A 128 77.19 -25.62 -46.28
N VAL A 129 77.87 -26.67 -46.73
CA VAL A 129 79.12 -27.15 -46.13
C VAL A 129 80.19 -26.10 -46.43
N TYR A 130 80.77 -25.53 -45.38
CA TYR A 130 81.90 -24.61 -45.47
C TYR A 130 83.19 -25.42 -45.65
N ASP A 131 83.86 -25.24 -46.80
CA ASP A 131 85.19 -25.80 -47.08
C ASP A 131 86.24 -24.70 -46.79
N PRO A 132 87.14 -24.87 -45.80
CA PRO A 132 87.99 -23.78 -45.33
C PRO A 132 89.36 -23.65 -46.03
N GLU A 133 89.63 -24.36 -47.13
CA GLU A 133 90.91 -24.20 -47.86
C GLU A 133 90.72 -23.96 -49.37
N ALA A 134 90.60 -22.69 -49.77
CA ALA A 134 90.82 -22.20 -51.13
C ALA A 134 91.26 -20.74 -51.15
#